data_AF-A0A929QT61-F1
#
_entry.id   AF-A0A929QT61-F1
#
_cell.length_a   1.000
_cell.length_b   1.000
_cell.length_c   1.000
_cell.angle_alpha   90.00
_cell.angle_beta   90.00
_cell.angle_gamma   90.00
#
_symmetry.space_group_name_H-M   'P 1'
#
loop_
_entity.id
_entity.type
_entity.pdbx_description
1 polymer ?
#
loop_
_entity_poly.entity_id
_entity_poly.type
_entity_poly.pdbx_seq_one_letter_code
_entity_poly.pdbx_strand_id
1 'polypeptide(L)'
;MNDLMTLLYYLNRAEAGSQRDMAQATNLSLGKINLILKRLEEQGYIEIERQGTRNQYQVTEKGLALLETGLKDASARKIQLAQAKEQIHQAVILAAGQPRHLDQPVPLLSLGDHTLLDRTLQVLRDQGVERFVLVAGFQADLLAQHVADMPDVTLVVNEAYEHTGTMASLAAAAPHIDGDFFLIEGDLLFEIRGIKGLNKVASDSAMLITSVREQHDEAMVELRDGYVYKMGKDIHQFNRIDGEMIGLSKLSYPFYLKMLAIYADNLNPYVNYEYIMLDVAQDYRLGYLKLDDFFWGEIDDASQVHHVLKRVYPRLVRKEEEAAKQEVQQFLADHMDASPEEIATLESAGGMTNKNYKVTLKGQPYIIRIAGNGTEKFINRSAEKSNSLLAHILGLDAETLYFDEVTGTKVSAFIPDAETLNANTATYLNNMRMTTGLLRQLHQSGLDFDNRFDVFEEIVKYESFVDEVGADYFDGYQATRQEVFQLQEDLADLPVQIVPCHIDTVPENFVKGGDGKSYLIDWEYSGMNDLAWDLAAHSLECGFSQEQEDRFLSLYCQDQAVPDSLKTKLLIYQICQDFLWSVWTIFKESRGDDFGDYGIERYRRAQANLARYHALKKKGRI
;
A
#
# COMPACT_ATOMS: atom_id res chain seq x y z
N MET A 1 -24.01 -33.41 -10.73
CA MET A 1 -25.32 -34.05 -10.46
C MET A 1 -25.09 -35.56 -10.43
N ASN A 2 -25.57 -36.30 -9.42
CA ASN A 2 -25.40 -37.76 -9.35
C ASN A 2 -26.29 -38.43 -10.43
N ASP A 3 -25.93 -39.62 -10.92
CA ASP A 3 -26.60 -40.34 -12.01
C ASP A 3 -28.11 -40.51 -11.79
N LEU A 4 -28.54 -40.68 -10.53
CA LEU A 4 -29.95 -40.75 -10.15
C LEU A 4 -30.69 -39.45 -10.48
N MET A 5 -30.10 -38.31 -10.14
CA MET A 5 -30.65 -36.98 -10.40
C MET A 5 -30.63 -36.66 -11.90
N THR A 6 -29.59 -37.09 -12.62
CA THR A 6 -29.51 -36.96 -14.08
C THR A 6 -30.65 -37.69 -14.77
N LEU A 7 -30.96 -38.93 -14.36
CA LEU A 7 -32.07 -39.70 -14.92
C LEU A 7 -33.43 -39.13 -14.52
N LEU A 8 -33.60 -38.72 -13.26
CA LEU A 8 -34.83 -38.11 -12.78
C LEU A 8 -35.14 -36.78 -13.49
N TYR A 9 -34.11 -35.95 -13.73
CA TYR A 9 -34.21 -34.72 -14.52
C TYR A 9 -34.62 -35.00 -15.97
N TYR A 10 -34.04 -36.02 -16.60
CA TYR A 10 -34.40 -36.45 -17.96
C TYR A 10 -35.87 -36.91 -18.04
N LEU A 11 -36.34 -37.72 -17.07
CA LEU A 11 -37.72 -38.19 -17.01
C LEU A 11 -38.73 -37.03 -16.81
N ASN A 12 -38.36 -35.99 -16.06
CA ASN A 12 -39.21 -34.83 -15.84
C ASN A 12 -39.49 -34.01 -17.12
N ARG A 13 -38.59 -34.01 -18.11
CA ARG A 13 -38.76 -33.25 -19.36
C ARG A 13 -39.83 -33.83 -20.31
N ALA A 14 -40.53 -34.90 -19.90
CA ALA A 14 -41.48 -35.66 -20.71
C ALA A 14 -40.89 -36.22 -22.02
N GLU A 15 -39.55 -36.26 -22.14
CA GLU A 15 -38.80 -36.87 -23.24
C GLU A 15 -38.58 -38.39 -23.01
N ALA A 16 -39.45 -39.05 -22.25
CA ALA A 16 -39.24 -40.43 -21.81
C ALA A 16 -39.47 -41.43 -22.97
N GLY A 17 -38.42 -41.64 -23.77
CA GLY A 17 -38.30 -42.74 -24.73
C GLY A 17 -38.11 -44.10 -24.05
N SER A 18 -37.67 -45.09 -24.82
CA SER A 18 -37.26 -46.39 -24.29
C SER A 18 -36.06 -46.25 -23.34
N GLN A 19 -35.80 -47.27 -22.52
CA GLN A 19 -34.60 -47.31 -21.66
C GLN A 19 -33.27 -47.16 -22.44
N ARG A 20 -33.27 -47.50 -23.75
CA ARG A 20 -32.12 -47.26 -24.64
C ARG A 20 -31.94 -45.79 -24.98
N ASP A 21 -33.03 -45.07 -25.16
CA ASP A 21 -33.01 -43.63 -25.43
C ASP A 21 -32.52 -42.88 -24.17
N MET A 22 -32.96 -43.32 -22.99
CA MET A 22 -32.45 -42.81 -21.71
C MET A 22 -30.94 -43.05 -21.55
N ALA A 23 -30.46 -44.25 -21.88
CA ALA A 23 -29.04 -44.61 -21.81
C ALA A 23 -28.20 -43.71 -22.73
N GLN A 24 -28.67 -43.47 -23.96
CA GLN A 24 -27.99 -42.62 -24.93
C GLN A 24 -27.97 -41.14 -24.50
N ALA A 25 -29.10 -40.61 -24.03
CA ALA A 25 -29.22 -39.21 -23.64
C ALA A 25 -28.43 -38.85 -22.36
N THR A 26 -28.31 -39.81 -21.43
CA THR A 26 -27.62 -39.60 -20.14
C THR A 26 -26.18 -40.13 -20.14
N ASN A 27 -25.73 -40.77 -21.22
CA ASN A 27 -24.44 -41.46 -21.31
C ASN A 27 -24.23 -42.52 -20.19
N LEU A 28 -25.31 -43.19 -19.78
CA LEU A 28 -25.29 -44.25 -18.76
C LEU A 28 -25.50 -45.63 -19.39
N SER A 29 -24.91 -46.68 -18.81
CA SER A 29 -25.13 -48.04 -19.30
C SER A 29 -26.58 -48.50 -19.06
N LEU A 30 -27.10 -49.35 -19.95
CA LEU A 30 -28.46 -49.92 -19.81
C LEU A 30 -28.69 -50.62 -18.46
N GLY A 31 -27.68 -51.32 -17.95
CA GLY A 31 -27.74 -51.95 -16.63
C GLY A 31 -27.89 -50.93 -15.49
N LYS A 32 -27.21 -49.79 -15.60
CA LYS A 32 -27.27 -48.70 -14.62
C LYS A 32 -28.61 -47.95 -14.70
N ILE A 33 -29.14 -47.70 -15.90
CA ILE A 33 -30.50 -47.16 -16.09
C ILE A 33 -31.54 -48.05 -15.41
N ASN A 34 -31.51 -49.36 -15.65
CA ASN A 34 -32.45 -50.29 -15.01
C ASN A 34 -32.37 -50.27 -13.49
N LEU A 35 -31.16 -50.24 -12.93
CA LEU A 35 -30.95 -50.16 -11.49
C LEU A 35 -31.50 -48.86 -10.90
N ILE A 36 -31.25 -47.73 -11.56
CA ILE A 36 -31.71 -46.41 -11.11
C ILE A 36 -33.23 -46.31 -11.22
N LEU A 37 -33.85 -46.74 -12.33
CA LEU A 37 -35.31 -46.76 -12.49
C LEU A 37 -36.00 -47.58 -11.41
N LYS A 38 -35.49 -48.79 -11.14
CA LYS A 38 -36.01 -49.64 -10.07
C LYS A 38 -35.92 -48.93 -8.72
N ARG A 39 -34.80 -48.28 -8.43
CA ARG A 39 -34.61 -47.54 -7.17
C ARG A 39 -35.53 -46.32 -7.08
N LEU A 40 -35.72 -45.58 -8.16
CA LEU A 40 -36.63 -44.43 -8.21
C LEU A 40 -38.09 -44.87 -8.00
N GLU A 41 -38.50 -45.99 -8.58
CA GLU A 41 -39.83 -46.59 -8.40
C GLU A 41 -40.03 -47.12 -6.96
N GLU A 42 -39.09 -47.90 -6.44
CA GLU A 42 -39.13 -48.43 -5.05
C GLU A 42 -39.20 -47.32 -3.99
N GLN A 43 -38.56 -46.19 -4.26
CA GLN A 43 -38.57 -45.04 -3.36
C GLN A 43 -39.77 -44.11 -3.58
N GLY A 44 -40.63 -44.40 -4.57
CA GLY A 44 -41.83 -43.66 -4.90
C GLY A 44 -41.58 -42.30 -5.55
N TYR A 45 -40.43 -42.12 -6.21
CA TYR A 45 -40.08 -40.91 -6.94
C TYR A 45 -40.59 -40.90 -8.38
N ILE A 46 -40.84 -42.08 -8.95
CA ILE A 46 -41.48 -42.25 -10.25
C ILE A 46 -42.55 -43.34 -10.16
N GLU A 47 -43.54 -43.25 -11.03
CA GLU A 47 -44.52 -44.29 -11.31
C GLU A 47 -44.29 -44.81 -12.73
N ILE A 48 -44.39 -46.15 -12.88
CA ILE A 48 -44.19 -46.81 -14.17
C ILE A 48 -45.50 -47.48 -14.58
N GLU A 49 -46.17 -46.93 -15.58
CA GLU A 49 -47.36 -47.52 -16.17
C GLU A 49 -47.01 -48.32 -17.42
N ARG A 50 -47.55 -49.55 -17.54
CA ARG A 50 -47.36 -50.37 -18.73
C ARG A 50 -48.46 -50.08 -19.75
N GLN A 51 -48.12 -49.44 -20.86
CA GLN A 51 -49.00 -49.30 -22.01
C GLN A 51 -48.51 -50.21 -23.16
N GLY A 52 -49.10 -51.41 -23.25
CA GLY A 52 -48.74 -52.39 -24.27
C GLY A 52 -47.30 -52.88 -24.11
N THR A 53 -46.45 -52.65 -25.12
CA THR A 53 -45.02 -53.03 -25.11
C THR A 53 -44.08 -51.93 -24.60
N ARG A 54 -44.62 -50.79 -24.14
CA ARG A 54 -43.84 -49.64 -23.68
C ARG A 54 -44.20 -49.28 -22.24
N ASN A 55 -43.18 -48.93 -21.47
CA ASN A 55 -43.36 -48.33 -20.16
C ASN A 55 -43.49 -46.82 -20.33
N GLN A 56 -44.48 -46.24 -19.67
CA GLN A 56 -44.59 -44.80 -19.48
C GLN A 56 -44.08 -44.47 -18.08
N TYR A 57 -43.18 -43.50 -18.01
CA TYR A 57 -42.54 -43.08 -16.77
C TYR A 57 -43.10 -41.72 -16.37
N GLN A 58 -43.67 -41.63 -15.18
CA GLN A 58 -44.18 -40.38 -14.64
C GLN A 58 -43.43 -40.03 -13.36
N VAL A 59 -42.93 -38.80 -13.27
CA VAL A 59 -42.31 -38.31 -12.03
C VAL A 59 -43.41 -37.96 -11.05
N THR A 60 -43.37 -38.51 -9.84
CA THR A 60 -44.36 -38.24 -8.79
C THR A 60 -44.08 -36.88 -8.14
N GLU A 61 -45.02 -36.36 -7.34
CA GLU A 61 -44.78 -35.16 -6.51
C GLU A 61 -43.53 -35.30 -5.61
N LYS A 62 -43.32 -36.51 -5.06
CA LYS A 62 -42.15 -36.82 -4.25
C LYS A 62 -40.86 -36.79 -5.08
N GLY A 63 -40.91 -37.26 -6.33
CA GLY A 63 -39.80 -37.17 -7.28
C GLY A 63 -39.49 -35.74 -7.70
N LEU A 64 -40.53 -34.93 -7.94
CA LEU A 64 -40.40 -33.51 -8.23
C LEU A 64 -39.76 -32.76 -7.05
N ALA A 65 -40.17 -33.03 -5.81
CA ALA A 65 -39.57 -32.42 -4.62
C ALA A 65 -38.08 -32.77 -4.45
N LEU A 66 -37.71 -34.03 -4.73
CA LEU A 66 -36.30 -34.45 -4.75
C LEU A 66 -35.52 -33.74 -5.86
N LEU A 67 -36.10 -33.63 -7.06
CA LEU A 67 -35.50 -32.94 -8.19
C LEU A 67 -35.27 -31.46 -7.87
N GLU A 68 -36.27 -30.80 -7.28
CA GLU A 68 -36.20 -29.41 -6.85
C GLU A 68 -35.11 -29.20 -5.80
N THR A 69 -35.03 -30.08 -4.80
CA THR A 69 -33.98 -30.01 -3.76
C THR A 69 -32.60 -30.20 -4.36
N GLY A 70 -32.41 -31.20 -5.24
CA GLY A 70 -31.11 -31.43 -5.85
C GLY A 70 -30.69 -30.35 -6.86
N LEU A 71 -31.64 -29.67 -7.52
CA LEU A 71 -31.35 -28.49 -8.34
C LEU A 71 -30.99 -27.27 -7.48
N LYS A 72 -31.72 -27.05 -6.37
CA LYS A 72 -31.38 -26.01 -5.39
C LYS A 72 -30.00 -26.23 -4.79
N ASP A 73 -29.67 -27.46 -4.39
CA ASP A 73 -28.36 -27.83 -3.86
C ASP A 73 -27.24 -27.68 -4.88
N ALA A 74 -27.52 -27.97 -6.16
CA ALA A 74 -26.54 -27.77 -7.23
C ALA A 74 -26.31 -26.28 -7.52
N SER A 75 -27.38 -25.49 -7.57
CA SER A 75 -27.31 -24.03 -7.77
C SER A 75 -26.69 -23.29 -6.59
N ALA A 76 -26.79 -23.82 -5.36
CA ALA A 76 -26.13 -23.23 -4.18
C ALA A 76 -24.61 -23.49 -4.13
N ARG A 77 -24.09 -24.47 -4.89
CA ARG A 77 -22.66 -24.80 -4.92
C ARG A 77 -21.90 -23.89 -5.88
N LYS A 78 -21.26 -22.87 -5.33
CA LYS A 78 -20.38 -21.96 -6.06
C LYS A 78 -18.92 -22.45 -6.12
N ILE A 79 -18.26 -22.24 -7.25
CA ILE A 79 -16.84 -22.58 -7.48
C ILE A 79 -15.94 -21.53 -6.80
N GLN A 80 -14.86 -22.00 -6.16
CA GLN A 80 -13.77 -21.14 -5.67
C GLN A 80 -12.65 -21.11 -6.71
N LEU A 81 -12.18 -19.92 -7.12
CA LEU A 81 -11.21 -19.79 -8.21
C LEU A 81 -9.76 -19.83 -7.73
N ALA A 82 -9.44 -19.20 -6.60
CA ALA A 82 -8.09 -19.15 -6.05
C ALA A 82 -7.98 -19.81 -4.66
N GLN A 83 -6.79 -20.34 -4.32
CA GLN A 83 -6.49 -21.00 -3.04
C GLN A 83 -5.41 -20.28 -2.19
N ALA A 84 -4.64 -19.35 -2.75
CA ALA A 84 -3.56 -18.65 -2.05
C ALA A 84 -3.93 -17.18 -1.79
N LYS A 85 -3.57 -16.67 -0.61
CA LYS A 85 -3.64 -15.24 -0.24
C LYS A 85 -2.27 -14.62 -0.48
N GLU A 86 -2.08 -13.98 -1.63
CA GLU A 86 -0.99 -13.04 -1.81
C GLU A 86 -1.46 -11.63 -1.45
N GLN A 87 -0.54 -10.77 -1.02
CA GLN A 87 -0.85 -9.38 -0.78
C GLN A 87 -1.20 -8.73 -2.12
N ILE A 88 -2.23 -7.89 -2.14
CA ILE A 88 -2.63 -7.19 -3.35
C ILE A 88 -1.71 -5.99 -3.53
N HIS A 89 -0.97 -5.99 -4.63
CA HIS A 89 -0.02 -4.94 -4.99
C HIS A 89 -0.55 -3.99 -6.07
N GLN A 90 -1.77 -4.21 -6.59
CA GLN A 90 -2.36 -3.40 -7.67
C GLN A 90 -3.73 -2.83 -7.31
N ALA A 91 -4.04 -1.64 -7.80
CA ALA A 91 -5.38 -1.06 -7.76
C ALA A 91 -5.79 -0.47 -9.12
N VAL A 92 -7.07 -0.56 -9.44
CA VAL A 92 -7.71 0.04 -10.61
C VAL A 92 -8.73 1.06 -10.11
N ILE A 93 -8.55 2.32 -10.52
CA ILE A 93 -9.39 3.44 -10.11
C ILE A 93 -10.19 3.90 -11.33
N LEU A 94 -11.52 3.75 -11.29
CA LEU A 94 -12.41 4.18 -12.37
C LEU A 94 -12.79 5.65 -12.17
N ALA A 95 -12.14 6.54 -12.90
CA ALA A 95 -12.30 8.00 -12.84
C ALA A 95 -12.81 8.59 -14.17
N ALA A 96 -13.45 7.79 -15.01
CA ALA A 96 -13.85 8.20 -16.35
C ALA A 96 -15.17 9.00 -16.42
N GLY A 97 -16.00 8.89 -15.37
CA GLY A 97 -17.34 9.51 -15.33
C GLY A 97 -17.31 11.03 -15.32
N GLN A 98 -18.32 11.65 -15.96
CA GLN A 98 -18.54 13.08 -15.89
C GLN A 98 -19.51 13.43 -14.74
N PRO A 99 -19.05 14.13 -13.70
CA PRO A 99 -19.95 14.63 -12.67
C PRO A 99 -20.87 15.73 -13.20
N ARG A 100 -22.06 15.84 -12.62
CA ARG A 100 -23.04 16.88 -12.94
C ARG A 100 -22.65 18.21 -12.29
N HIS A 101 -22.76 19.28 -13.07
CA HIS A 101 -22.52 20.66 -12.62
C HIS A 101 -21.12 20.92 -12.03
N LEU A 102 -20.13 20.07 -12.36
CA LEU A 102 -18.73 20.25 -12.01
C LEU A 102 -17.88 20.37 -13.28
N ASP A 103 -16.98 21.36 -13.26
CA ASP A 103 -16.08 21.66 -14.39
C ASP A 103 -14.74 20.92 -14.31
N GLN A 104 -14.60 19.97 -13.37
CA GLN A 104 -13.40 19.16 -13.17
C GLN A 104 -13.72 17.73 -12.73
N PRO A 105 -12.82 16.75 -12.94
CA PRO A 105 -12.97 15.40 -12.42
C PRO A 105 -13.05 15.39 -10.89
N VAL A 106 -13.94 14.55 -10.35
CA VAL A 106 -14.11 14.37 -8.90
C VAL A 106 -12.81 14.00 -8.18
N PRO A 107 -11.94 13.12 -8.72
CA PRO A 107 -10.66 12.81 -8.06
C PRO A 107 -9.77 14.04 -7.80
N LEU A 108 -9.93 15.13 -8.57
CA LEU A 108 -9.14 16.35 -8.42
C LEU A 108 -9.73 17.36 -7.42
N LEU A 109 -10.83 17.03 -6.74
CA LEU A 109 -11.39 17.90 -5.70
C LEU A 109 -10.42 18.03 -4.51
N SER A 110 -10.13 19.27 -4.11
CA SER A 110 -9.20 19.57 -3.00
C SER A 110 -9.79 19.21 -1.63
N LEU A 111 -8.97 18.54 -0.82
CA LEU A 111 -9.16 18.21 0.59
C LEU A 111 -8.31 19.10 1.53
N GLY A 112 -7.82 20.24 1.03
CA GLY A 112 -6.78 21.05 1.66
C GLY A 112 -5.52 21.04 0.80
N ASP A 113 -4.42 20.53 1.36
CA ASP A 113 -3.12 20.46 0.68
C ASP A 113 -3.01 19.30 -0.33
N HIS A 114 -4.02 18.42 -0.39
CA HIS A 114 -4.07 17.25 -1.27
C HIS A 114 -5.43 17.15 -1.98
N THR A 115 -5.51 16.36 -3.05
CA THR A 115 -6.76 16.02 -3.76
C THR A 115 -7.40 14.73 -3.20
N LEU A 116 -8.63 14.43 -3.63
CA LEU A 116 -9.28 13.16 -3.33
C LEU A 116 -8.49 11.97 -3.89
N LEU A 117 -7.94 12.11 -5.10
CA LEU A 117 -7.07 11.12 -5.73
C LEU A 117 -5.83 10.85 -4.88
N ASP A 118 -5.12 11.91 -4.46
CA ASP A 118 -3.91 11.78 -3.64
C ASP A 118 -4.20 11.01 -2.36
N ARG A 119 -5.33 11.30 -1.70
CA ARG A 119 -5.75 10.57 -0.51
C ARG A 119 -6.03 9.10 -0.82
N THR A 120 -6.75 8.80 -1.90
CA THR A 120 -7.07 7.43 -2.30
C THR A 120 -5.80 6.64 -2.60
N LEU A 121 -4.87 7.22 -3.35
CA LEU A 121 -3.56 6.64 -3.63
C LEU A 121 -2.78 6.40 -2.34
N GLN A 122 -2.69 7.40 -1.45
CA GLN A 122 -1.98 7.25 -0.17
C GLN A 122 -2.59 6.15 0.70
N VAL A 123 -3.91 6.07 0.81
CA VAL A 123 -4.58 5.01 1.57
C VAL A 123 -4.25 3.63 1.02
N LEU A 124 -4.15 3.48 -0.29
CA LEU A 124 -3.80 2.22 -0.94
C LEU A 124 -2.30 1.90 -0.78
N ARG A 125 -1.41 2.90 -0.94
CA ARG A 125 0.05 2.78 -0.70
C ARG A 125 0.33 2.34 0.74
N ASP A 126 -0.35 2.95 1.72
CA ASP A 126 -0.31 2.55 3.13
C ASP A 126 -0.72 1.07 3.35
N GLN A 127 -1.43 0.44 2.40
CA GLN A 127 -1.81 -0.98 2.45
C GLN A 127 -0.93 -1.90 1.56
N GLY A 128 0.16 -1.36 1.01
CA GLY A 128 1.14 -2.09 0.19
C GLY A 128 0.72 -2.25 -1.27
N VAL A 129 -0.19 -1.40 -1.77
CA VAL A 129 -0.45 -1.27 -3.20
C VAL A 129 0.68 -0.43 -3.82
N GLU A 130 1.25 -0.96 -4.89
CA GLU A 130 2.47 -0.44 -5.51
C GLU A 130 2.26 0.01 -6.95
N ARG A 131 1.17 -0.43 -7.59
CA ARG A 131 0.85 -0.11 -8.98
C ARG A 131 -0.62 0.31 -9.11
N PHE A 132 -0.86 1.40 -9.83
CA PHE A 132 -2.18 1.98 -9.99
C PHE A 132 -2.53 2.07 -11.47
N VAL A 133 -3.75 1.66 -11.84
CA VAL A 133 -4.31 1.90 -13.16
C VAL A 133 -5.45 2.90 -13.00
N LEU A 134 -5.20 4.15 -13.37
CA LEU A 134 -6.19 5.22 -13.31
C LEU A 134 -6.91 5.31 -14.66
N VAL A 135 -8.18 4.93 -14.70
CA VAL A 135 -8.98 5.01 -15.92
C VAL A 135 -9.69 6.35 -15.99
N ALA A 136 -9.25 7.23 -16.90
CA ALA A 136 -9.81 8.55 -17.13
C ALA A 136 -10.75 8.60 -18.33
N GLY A 137 -11.52 9.68 -18.42
CA GLY A 137 -12.50 9.93 -19.47
C GLY A 137 -12.77 11.43 -19.53
N PHE A 138 -13.77 11.90 -18.77
CA PHE A 138 -14.03 13.32 -18.62
C PHE A 138 -12.78 14.09 -18.18
N GLN A 139 -12.36 15.06 -19.00
CA GLN A 139 -11.18 15.91 -18.78
C GLN A 139 -9.91 15.12 -18.42
N ALA A 140 -9.65 14.03 -19.14
CA ALA A 140 -8.47 13.19 -18.95
C ALA A 140 -7.15 13.96 -18.93
N ASP A 141 -7.03 15.06 -19.67
CA ASP A 141 -5.84 15.94 -19.67
C ASP A 141 -5.51 16.49 -18.28
N LEU A 142 -6.51 16.82 -17.45
CA LEU A 142 -6.27 17.33 -16.10
C LEU A 142 -5.77 16.22 -15.17
N LEU A 143 -6.35 15.02 -15.29
CA LEU A 143 -5.86 13.85 -14.54
C LEU A 143 -4.43 13.50 -15.00
N ALA A 144 -4.17 13.54 -16.30
CA ALA A 144 -2.83 13.31 -16.87
C ALA A 144 -1.80 14.30 -16.35
N GLN A 145 -2.15 15.59 -16.24
CA GLN A 145 -1.28 16.60 -15.64
C GLN A 145 -1.03 16.33 -14.16
N HIS A 146 -2.07 15.95 -13.41
CA HIS A 146 -1.97 15.69 -11.97
C HIS A 146 -1.10 14.48 -11.65
N VAL A 147 -1.18 13.41 -12.46
CA VAL A 147 -0.39 12.18 -12.24
C VAL A 147 0.88 12.11 -13.09
N ALA A 148 1.25 13.20 -13.77
CA ALA A 148 2.40 13.24 -14.69
C ALA A 148 3.71 12.82 -14.00
N ASP A 149 3.86 13.24 -12.74
CA ASP A 149 5.04 12.99 -11.92
C ASP A 149 4.85 11.76 -10.98
N MET A 150 3.82 10.94 -11.21
CA MET A 150 3.50 9.74 -10.42
C MET A 150 3.76 8.45 -11.23
N PRO A 151 4.99 7.93 -11.25
CA PRO A 151 5.38 6.78 -12.09
C PRO A 151 4.66 5.47 -11.72
N ASP A 152 4.14 5.35 -10.49
CA ASP A 152 3.33 4.21 -10.04
C ASP A 152 1.91 4.23 -10.61
N VAL A 153 1.49 5.33 -11.25
CA VAL A 153 0.15 5.52 -11.83
C VAL A 153 0.19 5.43 -13.35
N THR A 154 -0.36 4.34 -13.88
CA THR A 154 -0.63 4.22 -15.32
C THR A 154 -2.00 4.82 -15.64
N LEU A 155 -2.01 5.88 -16.45
CA LEU A 155 -3.23 6.48 -16.96
C LEU A 155 -3.74 5.72 -18.19
N VAL A 156 -5.02 5.33 -18.16
CA VAL A 156 -5.73 4.71 -19.29
C VAL A 156 -6.92 5.58 -19.65
N VAL A 157 -7.07 5.98 -20.91
CA VAL A 157 -8.18 6.85 -21.33
C VAL A 157 -9.28 6.02 -22.01
N ASN A 158 -10.48 6.06 -21.45
CA ASN A 158 -11.69 5.60 -22.12
C ASN A 158 -12.28 6.76 -22.95
N GLU A 159 -11.89 6.84 -24.22
CA GLU A 159 -12.39 7.86 -25.16
C GLU A 159 -13.93 7.80 -25.38
N ALA A 160 -14.55 6.65 -25.09
CA ALA A 160 -15.98 6.43 -25.27
C ALA A 160 -16.79 6.56 -23.95
N TYR A 161 -16.23 7.18 -22.92
CA TYR A 161 -16.84 7.24 -21.58
C TYR A 161 -18.27 7.82 -21.58
N GLU A 162 -18.59 8.78 -22.46
CA GLU A 162 -19.93 9.39 -22.55
C GLU A 162 -21.02 8.42 -23.04
N HIS A 163 -20.63 7.32 -23.69
CA HIS A 163 -21.53 6.38 -24.35
C HIS A 163 -21.35 4.95 -23.86
N THR A 164 -20.60 4.76 -22.78
CA THR A 164 -20.31 3.44 -22.23
C THR A 164 -20.54 3.40 -20.71
N GLY A 165 -20.81 2.21 -20.19
CA GLY A 165 -20.91 1.96 -18.76
C GLY A 165 -19.54 1.67 -18.13
N THR A 166 -19.51 1.55 -16.81
CA THR A 166 -18.25 1.39 -16.05
C THR A 166 -17.49 0.11 -16.39
N MET A 167 -18.14 -0.93 -16.93
CA MET A 167 -17.46 -2.14 -17.39
C MET A 167 -16.54 -1.86 -18.59
N ALA A 168 -16.91 -0.93 -19.48
CA ALA A 168 -16.06 -0.57 -20.62
C ALA A 168 -14.76 0.11 -20.14
N SER A 169 -14.86 1.00 -19.16
CA SER A 169 -13.70 1.62 -18.50
C SER A 169 -12.81 0.57 -17.84
N LEU A 170 -13.40 -0.38 -17.12
CA LEU A 170 -12.65 -1.49 -16.50
C LEU A 170 -12.01 -2.43 -17.54
N ALA A 171 -12.66 -2.65 -18.70
CA ALA A 171 -12.12 -3.46 -19.78
C ALA A 171 -10.96 -2.74 -20.50
N ALA A 172 -10.99 -1.41 -20.60
CA ALA A 172 -9.89 -0.62 -21.17
C ALA A 172 -8.58 -0.77 -20.36
N ALA A 173 -8.69 -1.01 -19.06
CA ALA A 173 -7.54 -1.26 -18.17
C ALA A 173 -6.90 -2.65 -18.34
N ALA A 174 -7.53 -3.59 -19.06
CA ALA A 174 -7.09 -4.98 -19.16
C ALA A 174 -5.61 -5.18 -19.54
N PRO A 175 -5.01 -4.40 -20.47
CA PRO A 175 -3.58 -4.53 -20.81
C PRO A 175 -2.61 -4.25 -19.65
N HIS A 176 -3.08 -3.57 -18.61
CA HIS A 176 -2.27 -3.12 -17.47
C HIS A 176 -2.57 -3.91 -16.19
N ILE A 177 -3.43 -4.93 -16.24
CA ILE A 177 -3.80 -5.76 -15.09
C ILE A 177 -3.23 -7.17 -15.29
N ASP A 178 -2.35 -7.60 -14.38
CA ASP A 178 -1.64 -8.89 -14.43
C ASP A 178 -1.84 -9.76 -13.17
N GLY A 179 -2.55 -9.24 -12.17
CA GLY A 179 -2.75 -9.90 -10.88
C GLY A 179 -4.04 -9.50 -10.18
N ASP A 180 -4.18 -9.93 -8.93
CA ASP A 180 -5.29 -9.54 -8.06
C ASP A 180 -5.21 -8.03 -7.77
N PHE A 181 -6.36 -7.35 -7.73
CA PHE A 181 -6.40 -5.90 -7.58
C PHE A 181 -7.58 -5.40 -6.75
N PHE A 182 -7.44 -4.21 -6.18
CA PHE A 182 -8.57 -3.44 -5.67
C PHE A 182 -9.23 -2.67 -6.82
N LEU A 183 -10.54 -2.72 -6.92
CA LEU A 183 -11.34 -1.91 -7.83
C LEU A 183 -12.03 -0.81 -7.02
N ILE A 184 -11.80 0.45 -7.40
CA ILE A 184 -12.28 1.63 -6.69
C ILE A 184 -12.94 2.60 -7.68
N GLU A 185 -14.07 3.19 -7.30
CA GLU A 185 -14.68 4.30 -8.03
C GLU A 185 -14.03 5.64 -7.64
N GLY A 186 -13.69 6.45 -8.64
CA GLY A 186 -12.87 7.66 -8.49
C GLY A 186 -13.58 8.85 -7.86
N ASP A 187 -14.90 8.76 -7.69
CA ASP A 187 -15.77 9.76 -7.06
C ASP A 187 -16.03 9.49 -5.56
N LEU A 188 -15.38 8.47 -5.01
CA LEU A 188 -15.58 8.01 -3.65
C LEU A 188 -14.57 8.61 -2.66
N LEU A 189 -15.08 9.18 -1.58
CA LEU A 189 -14.34 9.42 -0.33
C LEU A 189 -14.67 8.28 0.66
N PHE A 190 -13.65 7.61 1.21
CA PHE A 190 -13.85 6.44 2.09
C PHE A 190 -12.78 6.27 3.18
N GLU A 191 -13.13 5.58 4.27
CA GLU A 191 -12.20 5.23 5.35
C GLU A 191 -11.21 4.12 4.97
N ILE A 192 -9.98 4.18 5.52
CA ILE A 192 -8.95 3.14 5.38
C ILE A 192 -9.40 1.73 5.81
N ARG A 193 -10.40 1.62 6.71
CA ARG A 193 -10.97 0.34 7.15
C ARG A 193 -11.54 -0.49 5.99
N GLY A 194 -11.98 0.16 4.91
CA GLY A 194 -12.54 -0.52 3.74
C GLY A 194 -11.50 -1.40 3.06
N ILE A 195 -10.34 -0.82 2.71
CA ILE A 195 -9.22 -1.54 2.09
C ILE A 195 -8.64 -2.57 3.05
N LYS A 196 -8.36 -2.18 4.30
CA LYS A 196 -7.88 -3.08 5.36
C LYS A 196 -8.79 -4.30 5.54
N GLY A 197 -10.09 -4.09 5.52
CA GLY A 197 -11.09 -5.15 5.68
C GLY A 197 -11.16 -6.06 4.46
N LEU A 198 -11.20 -5.50 3.25
CA LEU A 198 -11.29 -6.27 2.00
C LEU A 198 -10.09 -7.21 1.82
N ASN A 199 -8.90 -6.74 2.19
CA ASN A 199 -7.68 -7.56 2.16
C ASN A 199 -7.79 -8.80 3.09
N LYS A 200 -8.51 -8.67 4.22
CA LYS A 200 -8.70 -9.75 5.20
C LYS A 200 -9.78 -10.77 4.81
N VAL A 201 -10.74 -10.39 3.96
CA VAL A 201 -11.84 -11.27 3.51
C VAL A 201 -11.29 -12.58 2.94
N ALA A 202 -11.89 -13.71 3.34
CA ALA A 202 -11.45 -15.04 2.96
C ALA A 202 -11.68 -15.37 1.48
N SER A 203 -12.75 -14.83 0.88
CA SER A 203 -12.98 -14.94 -0.55
C SER A 203 -11.89 -14.20 -1.34
N ASP A 204 -11.54 -14.79 -2.48
CA ASP A 204 -10.61 -14.26 -3.48
C ASP A 204 -11.16 -12.99 -4.14
N SER A 205 -12.46 -12.95 -4.42
CA SER A 205 -13.19 -11.75 -4.83
C SER A 205 -14.26 -11.37 -3.82
N ALA A 206 -14.39 -10.07 -3.51
CA ALA A 206 -15.37 -9.55 -2.59
C ALA A 206 -15.70 -8.07 -2.85
N MET A 207 -16.92 -7.65 -2.56
CA MET A 207 -17.33 -6.24 -2.56
C MET A 207 -17.53 -5.71 -1.13
N LEU A 208 -17.33 -4.42 -0.93
CA LEU A 208 -17.70 -3.76 0.31
C LEU A 208 -19.17 -3.35 0.23
N ILE A 209 -19.94 -3.73 1.25
CA ILE A 209 -21.33 -3.31 1.45
C ILE A 209 -21.51 -2.55 2.75
N THR A 210 -22.38 -1.56 2.76
CA THR A 210 -22.76 -0.77 3.94
C THR A 210 -24.24 -0.88 4.25
N SER A 211 -24.67 -0.29 5.37
CA SER A 211 -26.09 -0.07 5.66
C SER A 211 -26.72 0.76 4.54
N VAL A 212 -27.96 0.43 4.14
CA VAL A 212 -28.67 1.12 3.06
C VAL A 212 -29.11 2.52 3.47
N ARG A 213 -28.84 3.51 2.62
CA ARG A 213 -29.29 4.90 2.80
C ARG A 213 -30.74 5.08 2.33
N GLU A 214 -31.43 6.09 2.87
CA GLU A 214 -32.84 6.37 2.56
C GLU A 214 -33.12 6.70 1.08
N GLN A 215 -32.11 7.14 0.33
CA GLN A 215 -32.27 7.57 -1.06
C GLN A 215 -32.24 6.39 -2.05
N HIS A 216 -31.68 5.23 -1.66
CA HIS A 216 -31.58 4.02 -2.50
C HIS A 216 -30.95 4.25 -3.89
N ASP A 217 -30.04 5.23 -4.00
CA ASP A 217 -29.37 5.54 -5.27
C ASP A 217 -28.33 4.47 -5.64
N GLU A 218 -27.80 3.77 -4.63
CA GLU A 218 -26.81 2.72 -4.79
C GLU A 218 -27.36 1.30 -4.98
N ALA A 219 -26.53 0.44 -5.56
CA ALA A 219 -26.91 -0.94 -5.82
C ALA A 219 -27.11 -1.70 -4.50
N MET A 220 -28.36 -2.04 -4.19
CA MET A 220 -28.70 -2.88 -3.04
C MET A 220 -28.25 -4.31 -3.27
N VAL A 221 -27.92 -5.01 -2.18
CA VAL A 221 -27.37 -6.38 -2.21
C VAL A 221 -28.22 -7.31 -1.36
N GLU A 222 -28.56 -8.47 -1.92
CA GLU A 222 -29.10 -9.63 -1.20
C GLU A 222 -28.00 -10.67 -1.05
N LEU A 223 -27.81 -11.16 0.18
CA LEU A 223 -26.88 -12.24 0.49
C LEU A 223 -27.63 -13.57 0.57
N ARG A 224 -26.97 -14.66 0.19
CA ARG A 224 -27.48 -16.02 0.41
C ARG A 224 -26.34 -16.98 0.66
N ASP A 225 -26.49 -17.82 1.68
CA ASP A 225 -25.50 -18.82 2.06
C ASP A 225 -24.06 -18.27 2.25
N GLY A 226 -23.96 -17.02 2.73
CA GLY A 226 -22.68 -16.34 2.98
C GLY A 226 -22.03 -15.68 1.74
N TYR A 227 -22.75 -15.57 0.62
CA TYR A 227 -22.25 -14.96 -0.61
C TYR A 227 -23.22 -13.93 -1.18
N VAL A 228 -22.73 -13.06 -2.06
CA VAL A 228 -23.58 -12.18 -2.87
C VAL A 228 -24.46 -13.04 -3.78
N TYR A 229 -25.78 -12.81 -3.70
CA TYR A 229 -26.79 -13.57 -4.44
C TYR A 229 -27.48 -12.71 -5.50
N LYS A 230 -27.85 -11.48 -5.14
CA LYS A 230 -28.55 -10.56 -6.03
C LYS A 230 -28.09 -9.13 -5.79
N MET A 231 -28.09 -8.32 -6.83
CA MET A 231 -27.76 -6.90 -6.76
C MET A 231 -28.53 -6.09 -7.81
N GLY A 232 -28.78 -4.81 -7.53
CA GLY A 232 -29.54 -3.89 -8.38
C GLY A 232 -30.10 -2.68 -7.65
N LYS A 233 -30.49 -1.64 -8.41
CA LYS A 233 -31.01 -0.36 -7.87
C LYS A 233 -32.53 -0.35 -7.63
N ASP A 234 -33.27 -1.29 -8.20
CA ASP A 234 -34.72 -1.38 -8.00
C ASP A 234 -35.06 -2.26 -6.79
N ILE A 235 -35.48 -1.60 -5.71
CA ILE A 235 -35.83 -2.23 -4.43
C ILE A 235 -36.92 -3.32 -4.57
N HIS A 236 -37.81 -3.21 -5.56
CA HIS A 236 -38.90 -4.16 -5.77
C HIS A 236 -38.43 -5.51 -6.31
N GLN A 237 -37.16 -5.63 -6.67
CA GLN A 237 -36.57 -6.88 -7.12
C GLN A 237 -36.08 -7.76 -5.95
N PHE A 238 -36.06 -7.25 -4.72
CA PHE A 238 -35.42 -7.90 -3.58
C PHE A 238 -36.42 -8.58 -2.65
N ASN A 239 -36.06 -9.77 -2.15
CA ASN A 239 -36.79 -10.41 -1.06
C ASN A 239 -36.23 -9.98 0.30
N ARG A 240 -34.93 -9.67 0.33
CA ARG A 240 -34.22 -9.14 1.47
C ARG A 240 -33.16 -8.15 1.01
N ILE A 241 -32.93 -7.13 1.82
CA ILE A 241 -31.89 -6.13 1.58
C ILE A 241 -30.90 -6.26 2.74
N ASP A 242 -29.68 -6.67 2.41
CA ASP A 242 -28.62 -6.89 3.39
C ASP A 242 -27.62 -5.74 3.45
N GLY A 243 -27.56 -4.90 2.41
CA GLY A 243 -26.70 -3.71 2.34
C GLY A 243 -26.76 -3.04 0.98
N GLU A 244 -25.95 -1.99 0.80
CA GLU A 244 -25.69 -1.32 -0.47
C GLU A 244 -24.20 -1.44 -0.82
N MET A 245 -23.87 -1.67 -2.09
CA MET A 245 -22.51 -1.63 -2.62
C MET A 245 -22.09 -0.17 -2.82
N ILE A 246 -20.82 0.16 -2.53
CA ILE A 246 -20.34 1.55 -2.50
C ILE A 246 -19.13 1.82 -3.42
N GLY A 247 -18.91 0.99 -4.44
CA GLY A 247 -17.79 1.20 -5.38
C GLY A 247 -16.40 0.75 -4.91
N LEU A 248 -16.31 -0.05 -3.83
CA LEU A 248 -15.05 -0.64 -3.35
C LEU A 248 -15.09 -2.16 -3.42
N SER A 249 -14.18 -2.76 -4.20
CA SER A 249 -14.10 -4.21 -4.36
C SER A 249 -12.66 -4.72 -4.38
N LYS A 250 -12.51 -5.99 -4.02
CA LYS A 250 -11.31 -6.80 -4.25
C LYS A 250 -11.64 -7.82 -5.33
N LEU A 251 -10.86 -7.90 -6.39
CA LEU A 251 -11.04 -8.87 -7.46
C LEU A 251 -9.78 -9.71 -7.64
N SER A 252 -9.97 -11.03 -7.64
CA SER A 252 -8.92 -11.93 -8.09
C SER A 252 -8.80 -11.90 -9.61
N TYR A 253 -7.58 -12.05 -10.11
CA TYR A 253 -7.29 -12.04 -11.54
C TYR A 253 -8.13 -13.08 -12.32
N PRO A 254 -8.29 -14.34 -11.85
CA PRO A 254 -9.15 -15.30 -12.54
C PRO A 254 -10.62 -14.88 -12.59
N PHE A 255 -11.14 -14.23 -11.54
CA PHE A 255 -12.51 -13.72 -11.53
C PHE A 255 -12.68 -12.60 -12.54
N TYR A 256 -11.72 -11.66 -12.59
CA TYR A 256 -11.70 -10.59 -13.58
C TYR A 256 -11.65 -11.13 -15.02
N LEU A 257 -10.85 -12.15 -15.30
CA LEU A 257 -10.83 -12.80 -16.62
C LEU A 257 -12.20 -13.40 -17.00
N LYS A 258 -12.99 -13.89 -16.04
CA LYS A 258 -14.37 -14.33 -16.30
C LYS A 258 -15.27 -13.15 -16.63
N MET A 259 -15.11 -12.01 -15.96
CA MET A 259 -15.85 -10.79 -16.28
C MET A 259 -15.55 -10.33 -17.72
N LEU A 260 -14.27 -10.30 -18.12
CA LEU A 260 -13.88 -9.97 -19.50
C LEU A 260 -14.45 -10.97 -20.52
N ALA A 261 -14.44 -12.27 -20.20
CA ALA A 261 -14.99 -13.29 -21.09
C ALA A 261 -16.50 -13.12 -21.32
N ILE A 262 -17.28 -12.76 -20.28
CA ILE A 262 -18.70 -12.45 -20.43
C ILE A 262 -18.87 -11.15 -21.23
N TYR A 263 -18.06 -10.13 -20.93
CA TYR A 263 -18.14 -8.83 -21.60
C TYR A 263 -17.72 -8.88 -23.09
N ALA A 264 -16.90 -9.84 -23.51
CA ALA A 264 -16.43 -9.96 -24.90
C ALA A 264 -17.57 -10.10 -25.93
N ASP A 265 -18.68 -10.74 -25.54
CA ASP A 265 -19.89 -10.91 -26.37
C ASP A 265 -20.98 -9.85 -26.07
N ASN A 266 -20.67 -8.83 -25.27
CA ASN A 266 -21.64 -7.83 -24.84
C ASN A 266 -22.04 -6.89 -26.00
N LEU A 267 -23.36 -6.68 -26.13
CA LEU A 267 -23.95 -5.76 -27.10
C LEU A 267 -24.50 -4.48 -26.46
N ASN A 268 -24.61 -4.42 -25.13
CA ASN A 268 -25.11 -3.24 -24.41
C ASN A 268 -23.93 -2.36 -23.94
N PRO A 269 -23.63 -1.24 -24.62
CA PRO A 269 -22.45 -0.43 -24.27
C PRO A 269 -22.55 0.19 -22.87
N TYR A 270 -23.74 0.34 -22.31
CA TYR A 270 -24.01 0.97 -21.01
C TYR A 270 -23.95 0.02 -19.81
N VAL A 271 -23.49 -1.23 -20.00
CA VAL A 271 -23.40 -2.17 -18.88
C VAL A 271 -22.32 -1.74 -17.88
N ASN A 272 -22.69 -1.69 -16.61
CA ASN A 272 -21.76 -1.40 -15.53
C ASN A 272 -21.11 -2.69 -15.00
N TYR A 273 -19.91 -2.56 -14.40
CA TYR A 273 -19.11 -3.72 -14.01
C TYR A 273 -19.78 -4.56 -12.92
N GLU A 274 -20.61 -3.96 -12.05
CA GLU A 274 -21.29 -4.65 -10.95
C GLU A 274 -22.28 -5.70 -11.46
N TYR A 275 -22.92 -5.47 -12.61
CA TYR A 275 -23.83 -6.46 -13.22
C TYR A 275 -23.09 -7.63 -13.86
N ILE A 276 -21.96 -7.37 -14.52
CA ILE A 276 -21.09 -8.44 -15.03
C ILE A 276 -20.46 -9.23 -13.87
N MET A 277 -20.09 -8.54 -12.79
CA MET A 277 -19.63 -9.18 -11.56
C MET A 277 -20.70 -10.12 -11.00
N LEU A 278 -21.98 -9.71 -11.02
CA LEU A 278 -23.11 -10.55 -10.61
C LEU A 278 -23.31 -11.76 -11.54
N ASP A 279 -23.12 -11.60 -12.85
CA ASP A 279 -23.21 -12.71 -13.80
C ASP A 279 -22.13 -13.76 -13.53
N VAL A 280 -20.89 -13.35 -13.25
CA VAL A 280 -19.83 -14.27 -12.80
C VAL A 280 -20.21 -14.90 -11.45
N ALA A 281 -20.82 -14.15 -10.53
CA ALA A 281 -21.22 -14.64 -9.22
C ALA A 281 -22.33 -15.71 -9.24
N GLN A 282 -22.96 -15.99 -10.40
CA GLN A 282 -23.91 -17.10 -10.55
C GLN A 282 -23.21 -18.45 -10.38
N ASP A 283 -22.00 -18.59 -10.94
CA ASP A 283 -21.22 -19.84 -10.92
C ASP A 283 -20.08 -19.81 -9.90
N TYR A 284 -19.53 -18.62 -9.61
CA TYR A 284 -18.35 -18.43 -8.77
C TYR A 284 -18.65 -17.69 -7.47
N ARG A 285 -17.87 -17.97 -6.43
CA ARG A 285 -18.03 -17.32 -5.13
C ARG A 285 -17.65 -15.85 -5.22
N LEU A 286 -18.60 -14.98 -4.86
CA LEU A 286 -18.36 -13.56 -4.62
C LEU A 286 -18.67 -13.29 -3.15
N GLY A 287 -17.60 -13.00 -2.39
CA GLY A 287 -17.71 -12.64 -0.98
C GLY A 287 -18.17 -11.20 -0.79
N TYR A 288 -18.22 -10.81 0.47
CA TYR A 288 -18.51 -9.43 0.85
C TYR A 288 -17.74 -9.05 2.12
N LEU A 289 -17.53 -7.75 2.29
CA LEU A 289 -17.19 -7.12 3.56
C LEU A 289 -18.35 -6.23 3.94
N LYS A 290 -18.99 -6.47 5.09
CA LYS A 290 -20.05 -5.60 5.60
C LYS A 290 -19.53 -4.69 6.70
N LEU A 291 -19.64 -3.38 6.51
CA LEU A 291 -19.31 -2.35 7.50
C LEU A 291 -20.50 -1.43 7.72
N ASP A 292 -21.25 -1.65 8.79
CA ASP A 292 -22.49 -0.91 9.07
C ASP A 292 -22.23 0.55 9.46
N ASP A 293 -21.08 0.83 10.08
CA ASP A 293 -20.66 2.14 10.59
C ASP A 293 -19.60 2.82 9.69
N PHE A 294 -19.61 2.55 8.39
CA PHE A 294 -18.61 3.04 7.46
C PHE A 294 -18.87 4.50 7.04
N PHE A 295 -17.92 5.39 7.28
CA PHE A 295 -17.92 6.75 6.75
C PHE A 295 -17.42 6.74 5.32
N TRP A 296 -18.31 7.14 4.42
CA TRP A 296 -18.01 7.32 3.02
C TRP A 296 -18.93 8.37 2.40
N GLY A 297 -18.53 8.94 1.28
CA GLY A 297 -19.36 9.85 0.50
C GLY A 297 -18.99 9.78 -0.97
N GLU A 298 -20.01 9.72 -1.81
CA GLU A 298 -19.91 9.77 -3.27
C GLU A 298 -20.28 11.18 -3.75
N ILE A 299 -19.68 11.59 -4.85
CA ILE A 299 -19.85 12.92 -5.44
C ILE A 299 -20.16 12.78 -6.93
N ASP A 300 -21.44 12.64 -7.25
CA ASP A 300 -21.95 12.71 -8.62
C ASP A 300 -22.23 14.14 -9.09
N ASP A 301 -22.51 15.04 -8.15
CA ASP A 301 -23.01 16.39 -8.43
C ASP A 301 -22.35 17.45 -7.54
N ALA A 302 -22.20 18.66 -8.07
CA ALA A 302 -21.65 19.81 -7.34
C ALA A 302 -22.36 20.09 -6.00
N SER A 303 -23.65 19.80 -5.87
CA SER A 303 -24.41 19.98 -4.64
C SER A 303 -23.96 19.07 -3.50
N GLN A 304 -23.37 17.90 -3.80
CA GLN A 304 -22.86 16.94 -2.81
C GLN A 304 -21.48 17.33 -2.29
N VAL A 305 -20.66 18.04 -3.09
CA VAL A 305 -19.28 18.43 -2.74
C VAL A 305 -19.19 19.08 -1.37
N HIS A 306 -20.05 20.07 -1.08
CA HIS A 306 -20.01 20.75 0.21
C HIS A 306 -20.29 19.79 1.38
N HIS A 307 -21.27 18.89 1.22
CA HIS A 307 -21.59 17.91 2.26
C HIS A 307 -20.43 16.93 2.47
N VAL A 308 -19.91 16.32 1.41
CA VAL A 308 -18.82 15.34 1.50
C VAL A 308 -17.56 15.98 2.08
N LEU A 309 -17.12 17.11 1.52
CA LEU A 309 -15.84 17.72 1.90
C LEU A 309 -15.90 18.48 3.25
N LYS A 310 -17.03 19.07 3.63
CA LYS A 310 -17.14 19.86 4.88
C LYS A 310 -17.82 19.13 6.03
N ARG A 311 -18.50 18.00 5.79
CA ARG A 311 -19.17 17.21 6.84
C ARG A 311 -18.64 15.80 6.97
N VAL A 312 -18.50 15.07 5.86
CA VAL A 312 -18.06 13.66 5.89
C VAL A 312 -16.55 13.58 6.13
N TYR A 313 -15.75 14.29 5.34
CA TYR A 313 -14.29 14.24 5.42
C TYR A 313 -13.72 14.56 6.82
N PRO A 314 -14.12 15.66 7.51
CA PRO A 314 -13.60 15.95 8.84
C PRO A 314 -13.99 14.91 9.90
N ARG A 315 -15.13 14.24 9.74
CA ARG A 315 -15.56 13.16 10.65
C ARG A 315 -14.78 11.88 10.40
N LEU A 316 -14.54 11.58 9.13
CA LEU A 316 -13.72 10.47 8.69
C LEU A 316 -12.30 10.58 9.27
N VAL A 317 -11.65 11.74 9.09
CA VAL A 317 -10.29 11.98 9.62
C VAL A 317 -10.25 11.80 11.15
N ARG A 318 -11.21 12.37 11.88
CA ARG A 318 -11.29 12.20 13.35
C ARG A 318 -11.43 10.73 13.75
N LYS A 319 -12.23 9.96 13.02
CA LYS A 319 -12.41 8.53 13.29
C LYS A 319 -11.14 7.73 12.99
N GLU A 320 -10.42 8.05 11.92
CA GLU A 320 -9.13 7.43 11.60
C GLU A 320 -8.07 7.77 12.66
N GLU A 321 -8.03 9.00 13.14
CA GLU A 321 -7.18 9.42 14.26
C GLU A 321 -7.54 8.67 15.55
N GLU A 322 -8.82 8.53 15.89
CA GLU A 322 -9.30 7.77 17.04
C GLU A 322 -8.92 6.29 16.94
N ALA A 323 -9.07 5.68 15.75
CA ALA A 323 -8.69 4.30 15.51
C ALA A 323 -7.16 4.09 15.62
N ALA A 324 -6.36 4.99 15.06
CA ALA A 324 -4.90 4.96 15.20
C ALA A 324 -4.49 5.10 16.67
N LYS A 325 -5.18 5.96 17.43
CA LYS A 325 -4.97 6.08 18.88
C LYS A 325 -5.31 4.80 19.62
N GLN A 326 -6.40 4.13 19.27
CA GLN A 326 -6.77 2.83 19.84
C GLN A 326 -5.74 1.74 19.51
N GLU A 327 -5.18 1.74 18.31
CA GLU A 327 -4.11 0.82 17.91
C GLU A 327 -2.87 1.02 18.78
N VAL A 328 -2.48 2.26 19.03
CA VAL A 328 -1.38 2.59 19.96
C VAL A 328 -1.72 2.19 21.40
N GLN A 329 -2.95 2.43 21.88
CA GLN A 329 -3.39 2.00 23.21
C GLN A 329 -3.35 0.48 23.37
N GLN A 330 -3.81 -0.27 22.35
CA GLN A 330 -3.77 -1.71 22.34
C GLN A 330 -2.32 -2.22 22.34
N PHE A 331 -1.46 -1.63 21.52
CA PHE A 331 -0.03 -1.92 21.51
C PHE A 331 0.60 -1.72 22.90
N LEU A 332 0.29 -0.61 23.57
CA LEU A 332 0.76 -0.32 24.93
C LEU A 332 0.24 -1.33 25.95
N ALA A 333 -1.02 -1.75 25.85
CA ALA A 333 -1.59 -2.78 26.71
C ALA A 333 -0.87 -4.12 26.52
N ASP A 334 -0.64 -4.53 25.27
CA ASP A 334 -0.06 -5.82 24.94
C ASP A 334 1.44 -5.92 25.27
N HIS A 335 2.20 -4.81 25.14
CA HIS A 335 3.67 -4.83 25.22
C HIS A 335 4.25 -4.07 26.41
N MET A 336 3.50 -3.17 27.04
CA MET A 336 3.95 -2.37 28.18
C MET A 336 3.12 -2.59 29.45
N ASP A 337 2.19 -3.55 29.45
CA ASP A 337 1.27 -3.87 30.56
C ASP A 337 0.59 -2.59 31.11
N ALA A 338 0.17 -1.74 30.17
CA ALA A 338 -0.44 -0.44 30.42
C ALA A 338 -1.96 -0.55 30.29
N SER A 339 -2.70 -0.23 31.36
CA SER A 339 -4.16 -0.12 31.24
C SER A 339 -4.56 1.21 30.56
N PRO A 340 -5.71 1.29 29.86
CA PRO A 340 -6.15 2.53 29.23
C PRO A 340 -6.24 3.72 30.19
N GLU A 341 -6.56 3.48 31.47
CA GLU A 341 -6.65 4.50 32.52
C GLU A 341 -5.27 5.08 32.91
N GLU A 342 -4.18 4.36 32.61
CA GLU A 342 -2.81 4.78 32.90
C GLU A 342 -2.23 5.69 31.82
N ILE A 343 -2.89 5.78 30.66
CA ILE A 343 -2.52 6.63 29.52
C ILE A 343 -3.18 8.00 29.70
N ALA A 344 -2.42 8.98 30.18
CA ALA A 344 -2.93 10.33 30.45
C ALA A 344 -3.09 11.18 29.17
N THR A 345 -2.15 11.08 28.22
CA THR A 345 -2.21 11.78 26.93
C THR A 345 -1.63 10.93 25.80
N LEU A 346 -2.14 11.13 24.58
CA LEU A 346 -1.67 10.51 23.34
C LEU A 346 -1.85 11.49 22.18
N GLU A 347 -0.72 12.00 21.66
CA GLU A 347 -0.64 13.09 20.68
C GLU A 347 0.27 12.68 19.51
N SER A 348 0.01 13.16 18.29
CA SER A 348 0.93 12.97 17.17
C SER A 348 2.18 13.83 17.33
N ALA A 349 3.35 13.30 16.97
CA ALA A 349 4.65 13.94 17.15
C ALA A 349 5.40 14.20 15.81
N GLY A 350 4.73 14.05 14.66
CA GLY A 350 5.31 14.33 13.33
C GLY A 350 6.24 13.25 12.79
N GLY A 351 7.08 13.58 11.80
CA GLY A 351 8.03 12.67 11.13
C GLY A 351 7.67 12.36 9.67
N MET A 352 8.68 12.29 8.79
CA MET A 352 8.48 12.03 7.35
C MET A 352 8.30 10.54 7.04
N THR A 353 9.16 9.68 7.61
CA THR A 353 9.20 8.24 7.27
C THR A 353 8.38 7.37 8.22
N ASN A 354 8.11 7.85 9.44
CA ASN A 354 7.53 7.06 10.52
C ASN A 354 6.35 7.80 11.19
N LYS A 355 5.35 7.06 11.67
CA LYS A 355 4.24 7.62 12.45
C LYS A 355 4.65 7.71 13.92
N ASN A 356 4.95 8.93 14.39
CA ASN A 356 5.38 9.17 15.77
C ASN A 356 4.23 9.67 16.65
N TYR A 357 4.16 9.16 17.89
CA TYR A 357 3.20 9.54 18.91
C TYR A 357 3.89 9.86 20.23
N LYS A 358 3.51 10.96 20.88
CA LYS A 358 3.87 11.27 22.26
C LYS A 358 2.82 10.70 23.20
N VAL A 359 3.24 9.88 24.16
CA VAL A 359 2.36 9.25 25.16
C VAL A 359 2.81 9.58 26.56
N THR A 360 1.87 9.96 27.43
CA THR A 360 2.13 10.04 28.87
C THR A 360 1.55 8.82 29.56
N LEU A 361 2.39 7.88 29.98
CA LEU A 361 2.00 6.65 30.67
C LEU A 361 2.46 6.71 32.14
N LYS A 362 1.54 6.50 33.08
CA LYS A 362 1.83 6.55 34.55
C LYS A 362 2.52 7.86 34.98
N GLY A 363 2.18 8.97 34.32
CA GLY A 363 2.76 10.29 34.57
C GLY A 363 4.15 10.53 33.95
N GLN A 364 4.67 9.58 33.17
CA GLN A 364 5.95 9.68 32.46
C GLN A 364 5.72 9.79 30.95
N PRO A 365 6.37 10.74 30.25
CA PRO A 365 6.24 10.88 28.81
C PRO A 365 7.19 9.94 28.03
N TYR A 366 6.70 9.43 26.91
CA TYR A 366 7.39 8.53 25.97
C TYR A 366 7.10 8.96 24.52
N ILE A 367 7.97 8.56 23.60
CA ILE A 367 7.72 8.61 22.15
C ILE A 367 7.56 7.18 21.64
N ILE A 368 6.48 6.95 20.89
CA ILE A 368 6.20 5.70 20.19
C ILE A 368 6.34 5.97 18.70
N ARG A 369 7.22 5.22 18.04
CA ARG A 369 7.43 5.26 16.60
C ARG A 369 6.91 3.97 16.00
N ILE A 370 5.92 4.08 15.13
CA ILE A 370 5.44 2.96 14.30
C ILE A 370 6.13 3.10 12.94
N ALA A 371 6.90 2.09 12.55
CA ALA A 371 7.63 2.09 11.29
C ALA A 371 6.68 2.14 10.09
N GLY A 372 7.07 2.84 9.02
CA GLY A 372 6.35 2.83 7.76
C GLY A 372 6.40 1.46 7.06
N ASN A 373 5.29 1.05 6.43
CA ASN A 373 5.20 -0.19 5.64
C ASN A 373 6.21 -0.14 4.46
N GLY A 374 6.87 -1.26 4.14
CA GLY A 374 7.79 -1.37 3.01
C GLY A 374 9.26 -1.10 3.33
N THR A 375 9.60 -0.77 4.59
CA THR A 375 10.98 -0.48 5.03
C THR A 375 11.80 -1.73 5.37
N GLU A 376 11.13 -2.87 5.52
CA GLU A 376 11.70 -4.18 5.86
C GLU A 376 12.73 -4.71 4.84
N LYS A 377 12.66 -4.28 3.58
CA LYS A 377 13.58 -4.73 2.53
C LYS A 377 14.96 -4.08 2.60
N PHE A 378 15.11 -2.95 3.30
CA PHE A 378 16.36 -2.18 3.26
C PHE A 378 16.89 -1.70 4.61
N ILE A 379 16.11 -1.74 5.69
CA ILE A 379 16.57 -1.40 7.04
C ILE A 379 16.77 -2.67 7.88
N ASN A 380 17.96 -2.80 8.47
CA ASN A 380 18.27 -3.89 9.38
C ASN A 380 17.81 -3.53 10.81
N ARG A 381 16.58 -3.94 11.15
CA ARG A 381 15.95 -3.67 12.46
C ARG A 381 16.71 -4.27 13.65
N SER A 382 17.39 -5.41 13.45
CA SER A 382 18.25 -6.01 14.49
C SER A 382 19.46 -5.12 14.78
N ALA A 383 20.09 -4.57 13.74
CA ALA A 383 21.21 -3.66 13.89
C ALA A 383 20.79 -2.31 14.48
N GLU A 384 19.64 -1.76 14.08
CA GLU A 384 19.10 -0.54 14.67
C GLU A 384 18.93 -0.70 16.19
N LYS A 385 18.33 -1.80 16.64
CA LYS A 385 18.13 -2.07 18.07
C LYS A 385 19.46 -2.16 18.84
N SER A 386 20.44 -2.89 18.34
CA SER A 386 21.75 -3.02 19.00
C SER A 386 22.47 -1.68 19.06
N ASN A 387 22.46 -0.93 17.96
CA ASN A 387 23.19 0.32 17.83
C ASN A 387 22.55 1.45 18.66
N SER A 388 21.21 1.55 18.68
CA SER A 388 20.48 2.46 19.59
C SER A 388 20.80 2.18 21.06
N LEU A 389 20.87 0.91 21.48
CA LEU A 389 21.23 0.56 22.86
C LEU A 389 22.67 0.99 23.20
N LEU A 390 23.61 0.75 22.30
CA LEU A 390 25.01 1.17 22.47
C LEU A 390 25.15 2.70 22.50
N ALA A 391 24.44 3.40 21.63
CA ALA A 391 24.39 4.87 21.62
C ALA A 391 23.79 5.43 22.91
N HIS A 392 22.75 4.81 23.46
CA HIS A 392 22.22 5.16 24.77
C HIS A 392 23.24 4.96 25.90
N ILE A 393 23.97 3.84 25.91
CA ILE A 393 25.05 3.56 26.90
C ILE A 393 26.16 4.60 26.81
N LEU A 394 26.51 5.06 25.60
CA LEU A 394 27.44 6.17 25.41
C LEU A 394 26.86 7.53 25.85
N GLY A 395 25.57 7.62 26.15
CA GLY A 395 24.89 8.84 26.52
C GLY A 395 24.53 9.74 25.34
N LEU A 396 24.55 9.21 24.11
CA LEU A 396 24.19 9.93 22.88
C LEU A 396 22.69 9.88 22.61
N ASP A 397 22.05 8.72 22.79
CA ASP A 397 20.62 8.53 22.50
C ASP A 397 19.73 8.61 23.76
N ALA A 398 18.43 8.84 23.54
CA ALA A 398 17.42 8.61 24.55
C ALA A 398 17.28 7.11 24.86
N GLU A 399 16.81 6.78 26.06
CA GLU A 399 16.60 5.38 26.44
C GLU A 399 15.52 4.74 25.55
N THR A 400 15.86 3.62 24.90
CA THR A 400 14.88 2.79 24.19
C THR A 400 14.36 1.72 25.15
N LEU A 401 13.07 1.82 25.47
CA LEU A 401 12.41 0.95 26.44
C LEU A 401 11.81 -0.30 25.80
N TYR A 402 11.43 -0.18 24.53
CA TYR A 402 10.89 -1.28 23.75
C TYR A 402 11.31 -1.13 22.28
N PHE A 403 11.62 -2.26 21.66
CA PHE A 403 11.90 -2.33 20.22
C PHE A 403 11.46 -3.70 19.68
N ASP A 404 10.57 -3.67 18.70
CA ASP A 404 10.13 -4.85 17.95
C ASP A 404 10.96 -5.00 16.67
N GLU A 405 11.75 -6.07 16.60
CA GLU A 405 12.63 -6.37 15.46
C GLU A 405 11.86 -6.80 14.20
N VAL A 406 10.59 -7.23 14.35
CA VAL A 406 9.74 -7.66 13.24
C VAL A 406 8.99 -6.47 12.66
N THR A 407 8.33 -5.69 13.51
CA THR A 407 7.50 -4.55 13.04
C THR A 407 8.27 -3.23 12.94
N GLY A 408 9.46 -3.13 13.54
CA GLY A 408 10.22 -1.87 13.64
C GLY A 408 9.65 -0.86 14.64
N THR A 409 8.59 -1.25 15.38
CA THR A 409 7.96 -0.38 16.38
C THR A 409 8.90 -0.14 17.55
N LYS A 410 9.11 1.13 17.91
CA LYS A 410 10.04 1.56 18.95
C LYS A 410 9.33 2.43 19.98
N VAL A 411 9.64 2.22 21.26
CA VAL A 411 9.26 3.13 22.37
C VAL A 411 10.51 3.68 23.03
N SER A 412 10.65 4.99 23.06
CA SER A 412 11.77 5.68 23.71
C SER A 412 11.30 6.67 24.78
N ALA A 413 12.20 6.98 25.72
CA ALA A 413 12.00 8.04 26.69
C ALA A 413 11.84 9.40 25.99
N PHE A 414 10.88 10.21 26.43
CA PHE A 414 10.71 11.57 25.92
C PHE A 414 11.77 12.50 26.52
N ILE A 415 12.43 13.31 25.69
CA ILE A 415 13.39 14.33 26.14
C ILE A 415 12.60 15.59 26.54
N PRO A 416 12.57 15.99 27.82
CA PRO A 416 11.82 17.16 28.26
C PRO A 416 12.41 18.48 27.74
N ASP A 417 11.53 19.44 27.44
CA ASP A 417 11.88 20.77 26.94
C ASP A 417 12.89 20.73 25.79
N ALA A 418 12.73 19.74 24.91
CA ALA A 418 13.63 19.47 23.80
C ALA A 418 13.54 20.55 22.71
N GLU A 419 14.70 20.94 22.18
CA GLU A 419 14.84 21.76 20.98
C GLU A 419 15.65 20.99 19.93
N THR A 420 15.00 20.59 18.84
CA THR A 420 15.65 19.99 17.66
C THR A 420 16.37 21.06 16.86
N LEU A 421 17.53 20.75 16.28
CA LEU A 421 18.15 21.66 15.32
C LEU A 421 17.41 21.63 13.98
N ASN A 422 17.68 22.65 13.17
CA ASN A 422 17.38 22.71 11.75
C ASN A 422 18.63 23.25 11.02
N ALA A 423 18.62 23.27 9.69
CA ALA A 423 19.76 23.72 8.89
C ALA A 423 20.30 25.10 9.33
N ASN A 424 19.42 26.05 9.63
CA ASN A 424 19.82 27.40 10.07
C ASN A 424 20.45 27.40 11.46
N THR A 425 19.81 26.75 12.44
CA THR A 425 20.32 26.74 13.83
C THR A 425 21.59 25.90 13.95
N ALA A 426 21.79 24.89 13.12
CA ALA A 426 23.03 24.10 13.06
C ALA A 426 24.27 24.96 12.72
N THR A 427 24.10 26.07 12.00
CA THR A 427 25.20 26.98 11.66
C THR A 427 25.76 27.77 12.85
N TYR A 428 25.05 27.81 13.99
CA TYR A 428 25.49 28.59 15.14
C TYR A 428 26.69 27.94 15.81
N LEU A 429 27.70 28.74 16.19
CA LEU A 429 28.96 28.24 16.70
C LEU A 429 28.81 27.29 17.91
N ASN A 430 27.87 27.58 18.82
CA ASN A 430 27.61 26.71 19.97
C ASN A 430 26.98 25.38 19.55
N ASN A 431 26.11 25.39 18.54
CA ASN A 431 25.49 24.17 18.02
C ASN A 431 26.52 23.35 17.23
N MET A 432 27.38 23.96 16.40
CA MET A 432 28.51 23.24 15.77
C MET A 432 29.44 22.58 16.80
N ARG A 433 29.74 23.25 17.92
CA ARG A 433 30.54 22.65 19.01
C ARG A 433 29.84 21.46 19.63
N MET A 434 28.53 21.53 19.78
CA MET A 434 27.70 20.45 20.31
C MET A 434 27.66 19.26 19.34
N THR A 435 27.32 19.48 18.06
CA THR A 435 27.20 18.40 17.06
C THR A 435 28.54 17.72 16.80
N THR A 436 29.63 18.48 16.62
CA THR A 436 30.99 17.90 16.52
C THR A 436 31.43 17.18 17.78
N GLY A 437 30.96 17.61 18.95
CA GLY A 437 31.20 16.95 20.23
C GLY A 437 30.57 15.55 20.28
N LEU A 438 29.29 15.45 19.93
CA LEU A 438 28.54 14.19 19.88
C LEU A 438 29.13 13.23 18.84
N LEU A 439 29.39 13.71 17.62
CA LEU A 439 30.00 12.89 16.56
C LEU A 439 31.38 12.39 16.96
N ARG A 440 32.22 13.24 17.55
CA ARG A 440 33.54 12.82 18.03
C ARG A 440 33.44 11.77 19.14
N GLN A 441 32.49 11.92 20.06
CA GLN A 441 32.24 10.94 21.11
C GLN A 441 31.84 9.58 20.53
N LEU A 442 30.99 9.56 19.50
CA LEU A 442 30.63 8.35 18.77
C LEU A 442 31.87 7.74 18.09
N HIS A 443 32.52 8.50 17.21
CA HIS A 443 33.63 8.02 16.38
C HIS A 443 34.84 7.54 17.18
N GLN A 444 35.03 8.06 18.40
CA GLN A 444 36.15 7.71 19.30
C GLN A 444 35.74 6.74 20.42
N SER A 445 34.51 6.23 20.40
CA SER A 445 33.98 5.36 21.45
C SER A 445 34.70 4.00 21.54
N GLY A 446 35.31 3.54 20.45
CA GLY A 446 35.90 2.21 20.33
C GLY A 446 34.86 1.08 20.31
N LEU A 447 33.58 1.40 20.06
CA LEU A 447 32.55 0.40 19.82
C LEU A 447 32.69 -0.21 18.43
N ASP A 448 32.22 -1.44 18.29
CA ASP A 448 32.00 -2.11 17.01
C ASP A 448 30.49 -2.34 16.84
N PHE A 449 29.91 -1.76 15.78
CA PHE A 449 28.55 -2.10 15.35
C PHE A 449 28.57 -3.38 14.52
N ASP A 450 27.54 -4.21 14.68
CA ASP A 450 27.45 -5.54 14.05
C ASP A 450 27.21 -5.46 12.52
N ASN A 451 26.87 -4.28 12.01
CA ASN A 451 26.65 -4.00 10.60
C ASN A 451 27.64 -2.96 10.07
N ARG A 452 27.88 -3.00 8.76
CA ARG A 452 28.70 -2.04 8.01
C ARG A 452 27.82 -1.31 7.01
N PHE A 453 28.04 -0.01 6.87
CA PHE A 453 27.44 0.76 5.80
C PHE A 453 28.47 0.96 4.68
N ASP A 454 28.14 0.53 3.47
CA ASP A 454 28.95 0.77 2.27
C ASP A 454 28.09 1.47 1.21
N VAL A 455 28.45 2.71 0.90
CA VAL A 455 27.66 3.52 -0.02
C VAL A 455 27.57 2.91 -1.43
N PHE A 456 28.61 2.20 -1.88
CA PHE A 456 28.61 1.61 -3.22
C PHE A 456 27.72 0.36 -3.27
N GLU A 457 27.70 -0.44 -2.20
CA GLU A 457 26.76 -1.56 -2.06
C GLU A 457 25.32 -1.05 -1.94
N GLU A 458 25.09 0.03 -1.17
CA GLU A 458 23.76 0.63 -1.03
C GLU A 458 23.26 1.24 -2.34
N ILE A 459 24.12 1.91 -3.12
CA ILE A 459 23.75 2.39 -4.46
C ILE A 459 23.28 1.22 -5.34
N VAL A 460 24.06 0.12 -5.43
CA VAL A 460 23.67 -1.06 -6.21
C VAL A 460 22.36 -1.67 -5.73
N LYS A 461 22.15 -1.70 -4.41
CA LYS A 461 20.91 -2.18 -3.81
C LYS A 461 19.70 -1.32 -4.21
N TYR A 462 19.78 0.00 -4.10
CA TYR A 462 18.67 0.87 -4.52
C TYR A 462 18.45 0.83 -6.04
N GLU A 463 19.51 0.77 -6.85
CA GLU A 463 19.42 0.56 -8.30
C GLU A 463 18.65 -0.73 -8.61
N SER A 464 18.91 -1.83 -7.88
CA SER A 464 18.18 -3.08 -8.09
C SER A 464 16.68 -2.94 -7.83
N PHE A 465 16.28 -2.08 -6.87
CA PHE A 465 14.87 -1.81 -6.59
C PHE A 465 14.25 -0.91 -7.66
N VAL A 466 14.98 0.09 -8.15
CA VAL A 466 14.56 0.96 -9.28
C VAL A 466 14.39 0.13 -10.56
N ASP A 467 15.31 -0.81 -10.81
CA ASP A 467 15.26 -1.71 -11.96
C ASP A 467 14.10 -2.71 -11.84
N GLU A 468 13.82 -3.23 -10.64
CA GLU A 468 12.71 -4.16 -10.37
C GLU A 468 11.35 -3.53 -10.71
N VAL A 469 11.17 -2.25 -10.40
CA VAL A 469 9.94 -1.50 -10.71
C VAL A 469 9.94 -0.87 -12.11
N GLY A 470 11.08 -0.91 -12.82
CA GLY A 470 11.23 -0.38 -14.17
C GLY A 470 11.15 1.15 -14.26
N ALA A 471 11.58 1.86 -13.20
CA ALA A 471 11.58 3.33 -13.19
C ALA A 471 12.76 3.92 -13.97
N ASP A 472 12.55 5.10 -14.55
CA ASP A 472 13.56 5.81 -15.31
C ASP A 472 14.57 6.52 -14.39
N TYR A 473 15.84 6.46 -14.76
CA TYR A 473 16.89 7.24 -14.10
C TYR A 473 17.01 8.64 -14.70
N PHE A 474 17.62 9.56 -13.95
CA PHE A 474 17.91 10.91 -14.44
C PHE A 474 18.77 10.93 -15.71
N ASP A 475 18.62 11.97 -16.52
CA ASP A 475 19.43 12.17 -17.72
C ASP A 475 20.94 12.15 -17.40
N GLY A 476 21.68 11.34 -18.16
CA GLY A 476 23.12 11.16 -17.98
C GLY A 476 23.52 10.29 -16.78
N TYR A 477 22.57 9.63 -16.11
CA TYR A 477 22.80 8.83 -14.90
C TYR A 477 23.98 7.87 -15.04
N GLN A 478 24.03 7.08 -16.12
CA GLN A 478 25.09 6.09 -16.31
C GLN A 478 26.50 6.70 -16.38
N ALA A 479 26.64 7.89 -16.96
CA ALA A 479 27.92 8.59 -17.00
C ALA A 479 28.31 9.10 -15.60
N THR A 480 27.38 9.73 -14.89
CA THR A 480 27.60 10.19 -13.50
C THR A 480 27.89 9.01 -12.57
N ARG A 481 27.14 7.91 -12.69
CA ARG A 481 27.36 6.65 -11.96
C ARG A 481 28.79 6.15 -12.15
N GLN A 482 29.28 6.08 -13.39
CA GLN A 482 30.65 5.64 -13.66
C GLN A 482 31.68 6.50 -12.93
N GLU A 483 31.50 7.83 -12.93
CA GLU A 483 32.37 8.74 -12.21
C GLU A 483 32.27 8.59 -10.68
N VAL A 484 31.06 8.38 -10.14
CA VAL A 484 30.85 8.14 -8.70
C VAL A 484 31.55 6.85 -8.26
N PHE A 485 31.40 5.75 -9.01
CA PHE A 485 32.07 4.49 -8.68
C PHE A 485 33.59 4.57 -8.80
N GLN A 486 34.13 5.43 -9.66
CA GLN A 486 35.57 5.70 -9.71
C GLN A 486 36.11 6.31 -8.41
N LEU A 487 35.28 7.04 -7.65
CA LEU A 487 35.65 7.58 -6.35
C LEU A 487 35.93 6.47 -5.31
N GLN A 488 35.42 5.25 -5.53
CA GLN A 488 35.74 4.10 -4.68
C GLN A 488 37.25 3.79 -4.70
N GLU A 489 37.86 3.84 -5.90
CA GLU A 489 39.30 3.64 -6.06
C GLU A 489 40.07 4.80 -5.43
N ASP A 490 39.60 6.04 -5.63
CA ASP A 490 40.24 7.23 -5.05
C ASP A 490 40.17 7.24 -3.51
N LEU A 491 39.09 6.71 -2.91
CA LEU A 491 38.97 6.52 -1.46
C LEU A 491 39.96 5.47 -0.94
N ALA A 492 40.27 4.43 -1.72
CA ALA A 492 41.18 3.37 -1.32
C ALA A 492 42.63 3.87 -1.13
N ASP A 493 43.01 4.96 -1.82
CA ASP A 493 44.31 5.61 -1.69
C ASP A 493 44.39 6.59 -0.50
N LEU A 494 43.25 6.87 0.16
CA LEU A 494 43.16 7.78 1.31
C LEU A 494 43.14 7.01 2.63
N PRO A 495 43.63 7.61 3.75
CA PRO A 495 43.54 6.99 5.06
C PRO A 495 42.07 6.92 5.53
N VAL A 496 41.47 5.74 5.41
CA VAL A 496 40.12 5.42 5.88
C VAL A 496 40.14 5.03 7.35
N GLN A 497 39.21 5.57 8.13
CA GLN A 497 39.04 5.24 9.56
C GLN A 497 37.65 4.69 9.78
N ILE A 498 37.53 3.36 9.75
CA ILE A 498 36.27 2.67 9.99
C ILE A 498 35.96 2.71 11.48
N VAL A 499 34.87 3.40 11.83
CA VAL A 499 34.39 3.63 13.19
C VAL A 499 32.86 3.53 13.19
N PRO A 500 32.21 3.41 14.36
CA PRO A 500 30.75 3.51 14.43
C PRO A 500 30.30 4.89 13.94
N CYS A 501 29.38 4.93 13.00
CA CYS A 501 28.81 6.15 12.45
C CYS A 501 27.29 6.14 12.56
N HIS A 502 26.70 7.33 12.65
CA HIS A 502 25.25 7.51 12.67
C HIS A 502 24.65 7.32 11.27
N ILE A 503 25.42 7.65 10.23
CA ILE A 503 25.05 7.59 8.81
C ILE A 503 24.06 8.68 8.37
N ASP A 504 23.06 9.01 9.19
CA ASP A 504 22.01 9.99 8.87
C ASP A 504 22.03 11.21 9.80
N THR A 505 23.00 12.10 9.63
CA THR A 505 23.22 13.25 10.54
C THR A 505 22.49 14.52 10.09
N VAL A 506 21.23 14.39 9.67
CA VAL A 506 20.34 15.54 9.45
C VAL A 506 20.23 16.39 10.74
N PRO A 507 20.06 17.72 10.65
CA PRO A 507 20.05 18.57 11.84
C PRO A 507 18.94 18.21 12.83
N GLU A 508 17.80 17.71 12.35
CA GLU A 508 16.65 17.31 13.16
C GLU A 508 16.96 16.19 14.16
N ASN A 509 17.95 15.34 13.85
CA ASN A 509 18.42 14.26 14.72
C ASN A 509 19.31 14.75 15.87
N PHE A 510 19.71 16.02 15.88
CA PHE A 510 20.43 16.63 17.00
C PHE A 510 19.47 17.40 17.90
N VAL A 511 19.35 16.95 19.15
CA VAL A 511 18.35 17.46 20.09
C VAL A 511 19.02 18.01 21.34
N LYS A 512 18.66 19.23 21.73
CA LYS A 512 19.05 19.81 23.02
C LYS A 512 17.94 19.54 24.04
N GLY A 513 18.24 18.81 25.10
CA GLY A 513 17.34 18.64 26.23
C GLY A 513 17.33 19.86 27.16
N GLY A 514 16.21 20.08 27.86
CA GLY A 514 16.08 21.17 28.84
C GLY A 514 16.98 21.02 30.07
N ASP A 515 17.51 19.82 30.30
CA ASP A 515 18.51 19.51 31.34
C ASP A 515 19.93 19.95 30.95
N GLY A 516 20.12 20.51 29.75
CA GLY A 516 21.41 20.91 29.21
C GLY A 516 22.20 19.75 28.57
N LYS A 517 21.65 18.53 28.55
CA LYS A 517 22.22 17.41 27.79
C LYS A 517 21.84 17.56 26.31
N SER A 518 22.70 17.10 25.42
CA SER A 518 22.40 17.02 24.00
C SER A 518 22.41 15.57 23.55
N TYR A 519 21.57 15.27 22.56
CA TYR A 519 21.29 13.93 22.09
C TYR A 519 21.47 13.87 20.58
N LEU A 520 21.88 12.69 20.11
CA LEU A 520 21.85 12.27 18.72
C LEU A 520 20.89 11.08 18.65
N ILE A 521 19.76 11.27 17.98
CA ILE A 521 18.65 10.32 17.94
C ILE A 521 18.49 9.73 16.54
N ASP A 522 17.68 8.67 16.45
CA ASP A 522 17.26 8.00 15.21
C ASP A 522 18.35 7.21 14.45
N TRP A 523 18.79 6.12 15.08
CA TRP A 523 19.90 5.28 14.63
C TRP A 523 19.55 4.24 13.55
N GLU A 524 18.50 4.49 12.75
CA GLU A 524 17.93 3.55 11.78
C GLU A 524 18.95 3.07 10.71
N TYR A 525 19.84 3.97 10.29
CA TYR A 525 20.87 3.70 9.29
C TYR A 525 22.27 3.43 9.87
N SER A 526 22.41 3.50 11.19
CA SER A 526 23.72 3.45 11.85
C SER A 526 24.50 2.18 11.51
N GLY A 527 25.82 2.30 11.40
CA GLY A 527 26.71 1.19 11.03
C GLY A 527 28.18 1.59 11.06
N MET A 528 29.08 0.62 10.93
CA MET A 528 30.52 0.91 10.78
C MET A 528 30.78 1.57 9.43
N ASN A 529 31.43 2.74 9.42
CA ASN A 529 31.79 3.47 8.20
C ASN A 529 32.98 4.42 8.43
N ASP A 530 33.47 5.10 7.40
CA ASP A 530 34.45 6.18 7.58
C ASP A 530 33.83 7.37 8.31
N LEU A 531 34.49 7.87 9.37
CA LEU A 531 34.04 9.05 10.13
C LEU A 531 33.73 10.29 9.26
N ALA A 532 34.38 10.40 8.09
CA ALA A 532 34.17 11.52 7.19
C ALA A 532 32.79 11.49 6.54
N TRP A 533 32.10 10.35 6.53
CA TRP A 533 30.71 10.23 6.08
C TRP A 533 29.77 11.11 6.90
N ASP A 534 29.76 10.94 8.24
CA ASP A 534 28.88 11.71 9.13
C ASP A 534 29.18 13.22 9.07
N LEU A 535 30.46 13.59 8.94
CA LEU A 535 30.83 15.00 8.80
C LEU A 535 30.35 15.58 7.46
N ALA A 536 30.46 14.80 6.38
CA ALA A 536 29.99 15.18 5.05
C ALA A 536 28.46 15.31 5.06
N ALA A 537 27.77 14.36 5.68
CA ALA A 537 26.32 14.32 5.80
C ALA A 537 25.82 15.57 6.51
N HIS A 538 26.33 15.85 7.71
CA HIS A 538 25.88 17.01 8.47
C HIS A 538 26.14 18.34 7.74
N SER A 539 27.31 18.49 7.11
CA SER A 539 27.66 19.68 6.32
C SER A 539 26.69 19.87 5.14
N LEU A 540 26.37 18.78 4.45
CA LEU A 540 25.50 18.75 3.27
C LEU A 540 24.04 19.06 3.63
N GLU A 541 23.49 18.36 4.62
CA GLU A 541 22.09 18.51 5.06
C GLU A 541 21.82 19.89 5.67
N CYS A 542 22.82 20.51 6.30
CA CYS A 542 22.69 21.87 6.83
C CYS A 542 22.97 22.96 5.78
N GLY A 543 23.40 22.60 4.56
CA GLY A 543 23.74 23.56 3.51
C GLY A 543 24.89 24.49 3.88
N PHE A 544 25.94 23.97 4.56
CA PHE A 544 27.06 24.80 4.98
C PHE A 544 27.82 25.41 3.80
N SER A 545 28.11 26.71 3.92
CA SER A 545 29.11 27.38 3.09
C SER A 545 30.53 26.86 3.37
N GLN A 546 31.48 27.12 2.48
CA GLN A 546 32.86 26.66 2.67
C GLN A 546 33.49 27.16 3.99
N GLU A 547 33.19 28.40 4.41
CA GLU A 547 33.70 28.93 5.68
C GLU A 547 33.09 28.20 6.89
N GLN A 548 31.81 27.85 6.82
CA GLN A 548 31.11 27.09 7.85
C GLN A 548 31.61 25.65 7.93
N GLU A 549 31.86 25.01 6.78
CA GLU A 549 32.44 23.68 6.69
C GLU A 549 33.88 23.66 7.26
N ASP A 550 34.73 24.61 6.86
CA ASP A 550 36.09 24.74 7.39
C ASP A 550 36.07 24.95 8.92
N ARG A 551 35.13 25.76 9.42
CA ARG A 551 34.93 25.96 10.86
C ARG A 551 34.46 24.68 11.54
N PHE A 552 33.50 23.98 10.97
CA PHE A 552 32.95 22.73 11.50
C PHE A 552 34.03 21.65 11.61
N LEU A 553 34.84 21.47 10.56
CA LEU A 553 35.98 20.54 10.57
C LEU A 553 37.04 20.95 11.60
N SER A 554 37.35 22.25 11.72
CA SER A 554 38.26 22.75 12.75
C SER A 554 37.76 22.36 14.15
N LEU A 555 36.47 22.56 14.44
CA LEU A 555 35.88 22.22 15.73
C LEU A 555 35.88 20.70 16.01
N TYR A 556 35.63 19.88 14.98
CA TYR A 556 35.74 18.43 15.09
C TYR A 556 37.16 18.01 15.43
N CYS A 557 38.16 18.58 14.74
CA CYS A 557 39.58 18.41 15.01
C CYS A 557 40.09 19.20 16.24
N GLN A 558 39.21 19.75 17.08
CA GLN A 558 39.56 20.48 18.30
C GLN A 558 40.53 21.65 18.06
N ASP A 559 40.28 22.40 16.99
CA ASP A 559 41.06 23.54 16.51
C ASP A 559 42.52 23.18 16.15
N GLN A 560 42.82 21.90 15.94
CA GLN A 560 44.05 21.41 15.34
C GLN A 560 43.99 21.49 13.80
N ALA A 561 45.14 21.31 13.15
CA ALA A 561 45.22 21.31 11.68
C ALA A 561 44.36 20.19 11.09
N VAL A 562 43.37 20.57 10.27
CA VAL A 562 42.50 19.63 9.56
C VAL A 562 43.30 18.95 8.44
N PRO A 563 43.43 17.61 8.42
CA PRO A 563 44.16 16.90 7.38
C PRO A 563 43.54 17.12 5.98
N ASP A 564 44.38 17.32 4.96
CA ASP A 564 43.90 17.47 3.58
C ASP A 564 43.17 16.23 3.07
N SER A 565 43.56 15.04 3.56
CA SER A 565 42.84 13.79 3.29
C SER A 565 41.41 13.82 3.82
N LEU A 566 41.16 14.43 5.00
CA LEU A 566 39.81 14.55 5.54
C LEU A 566 38.94 15.47 4.67
N LYS A 567 39.49 16.60 4.21
CA LYS A 567 38.79 17.51 3.29
C LYS A 567 38.46 16.85 1.95
N THR A 568 39.39 16.03 1.45
CA THR A 568 39.19 15.27 0.21
C THR A 568 38.09 14.23 0.39
N LYS A 569 38.14 13.43 1.46
CA LYS A 569 37.09 12.46 1.80
C LYS A 569 35.73 13.13 2.00
N LEU A 570 35.68 14.30 2.64
CA LEU A 570 34.44 15.05 2.82
C LEU A 570 33.76 15.34 1.49
N LEU A 571 34.50 15.89 0.52
CA LEU A 571 33.96 16.19 -0.81
C LEU A 571 33.51 14.92 -1.54
N ILE A 572 34.29 13.83 -1.44
CA ILE A 572 33.91 12.55 -2.04
C ILE A 572 32.59 12.03 -1.41
N TYR A 573 32.49 12.02 -0.09
CA TYR A 573 31.28 11.53 0.58
C TYR A 573 30.07 12.44 0.39
N GLN A 574 30.25 13.76 0.20
CA GLN A 574 29.17 14.64 -0.22
C GLN A 574 28.61 14.24 -1.60
N ILE A 575 29.50 13.92 -2.56
CA ILE A 575 29.10 13.41 -3.88
C ILE A 575 28.36 12.09 -3.74
N CYS A 576 28.93 11.13 -3.00
CA CYS A 576 28.34 9.80 -2.83
C CYS A 576 26.97 9.85 -2.15
N GLN A 577 26.79 10.74 -1.16
CA GLN A 577 25.51 10.93 -0.48
C GLN A 577 24.46 11.54 -1.39
N ASP A 578 24.78 12.65 -2.07
CA ASP A 578 23.86 13.26 -3.03
C ASP A 578 23.44 12.26 -4.11
N PHE A 579 24.39 11.47 -4.61
CA PHE A 579 24.10 10.42 -5.59
C PHE A 579 23.21 9.32 -5.00
N LEU A 580 23.59 8.71 -3.86
CA LEU A 580 22.80 7.66 -3.19
C LEU A 580 21.37 8.13 -2.92
N TRP A 581 21.20 9.30 -2.31
CA TRP A 581 19.89 9.82 -1.95
C TRP A 581 19.07 10.19 -3.18
N SER A 582 19.70 10.57 -4.30
CA SER A 582 18.99 10.75 -5.57
C SER A 582 18.43 9.43 -6.13
N VAL A 583 19.16 8.31 -5.99
CA VAL A 583 18.68 6.97 -6.38
C VAL A 583 17.58 6.49 -5.43
N TRP A 584 17.74 6.71 -4.13
CA TRP A 584 16.69 6.45 -3.14
C TRP A 584 15.41 7.22 -3.48
N THR A 585 15.51 8.48 -3.89
CA THR A 585 14.35 9.27 -4.31
C THR A 585 13.69 8.69 -5.54
N ILE A 586 14.44 8.31 -6.59
CA ILE A 586 13.86 7.61 -7.76
C ILE A 586 13.07 6.38 -7.29
N PHE A 587 13.63 5.57 -6.39
CA PHE A 587 12.93 4.41 -5.86
C PHE A 587 11.69 4.79 -5.05
N LYS A 588 11.74 5.82 -4.21
CA LYS A 588 10.57 6.20 -3.41
C LYS A 588 9.46 6.82 -4.26
N GLU A 589 9.82 7.67 -5.22
CA GLU A 589 8.89 8.25 -6.18
C GLU A 589 8.30 7.18 -7.11
N SER A 590 9.06 6.14 -7.44
CA SER A 590 8.54 4.94 -8.14
C SER A 590 7.47 4.17 -7.37
N ARG A 591 7.33 4.40 -6.05
CA ARG A 591 6.29 3.86 -5.18
C ARG A 591 5.19 4.89 -4.87
N GLY A 592 5.27 6.06 -5.51
CA GLY A 592 4.29 7.14 -5.44
C GLY A 592 4.40 8.08 -4.26
N ASP A 593 5.53 8.05 -3.53
CA ASP A 593 5.90 9.21 -2.70
C ASP A 593 6.21 10.40 -3.63
N ASP A 594 5.99 11.64 -3.19
CA ASP A 594 6.36 12.84 -3.95
C ASP A 594 7.34 13.66 -3.11
N PHE A 595 8.59 13.76 -3.57
CA PHE A 595 9.62 14.60 -2.95
C PHE A 595 9.91 15.86 -3.78
N GLY A 596 9.11 16.13 -4.82
CA GLY A 596 9.26 17.26 -5.73
C GLY A 596 10.66 17.34 -6.32
N ASP A 597 11.32 18.48 -6.15
CA ASP A 597 12.65 18.71 -6.72
C ASP A 597 13.79 18.04 -5.91
N TYR A 598 13.52 17.38 -4.78
CA TYR A 598 14.55 16.87 -3.87
C TYR A 598 15.57 15.93 -4.57
N GLY A 599 15.09 14.92 -5.29
CA GLY A 599 15.96 13.91 -5.91
C GLY A 599 16.84 14.50 -7.01
N ILE A 600 16.23 15.30 -7.88
CA ILE A 600 16.92 15.93 -9.01
C ILE A 600 17.89 17.03 -8.55
N GLU A 601 17.57 17.80 -7.50
CA GLU A 601 18.49 18.77 -6.93
C GLU A 601 19.72 18.12 -6.33
N ARG A 602 19.55 16.99 -5.61
CA ARG A 602 20.69 16.19 -5.13
C ARG A 602 21.53 15.65 -6.26
N TYR A 603 20.91 15.06 -7.28
CA TYR A 603 21.63 14.55 -8.45
C TYR A 603 22.45 15.64 -9.16
N ARG A 604 21.86 16.82 -9.39
CA ARG A 604 22.57 17.98 -9.98
C ARG A 604 23.71 18.47 -9.08
N ARG A 605 23.53 18.45 -7.76
CA ARG A 605 24.57 18.82 -6.79
C ARG A 605 25.72 17.80 -6.77
N ALA A 606 25.43 16.50 -6.89
CA ALA A 606 26.46 15.47 -7.08
C ALA A 606 27.30 15.75 -8.34
N GLN A 607 26.67 16.07 -9.47
CA GLN A 607 27.37 16.43 -10.71
C GLN A 607 28.24 17.69 -10.56
N ALA A 608 27.72 18.72 -9.89
CA ALA A 608 28.48 19.95 -9.63
C ALA A 608 29.72 19.68 -8.73
N ASN A 609 29.56 18.84 -7.71
CA ASN A 609 30.65 18.47 -6.80
C ASN A 609 31.66 17.52 -7.48
N LEU A 610 31.23 16.63 -8.38
CA LEU A 610 32.14 15.84 -9.24
C LEU A 610 33.00 16.74 -10.13
N ALA A 611 32.41 17.73 -10.78
CA ALA A 611 33.15 18.69 -11.59
C ALA A 611 34.19 19.47 -10.74
N ARG A 612 33.81 19.85 -9.50
CA ARG A 612 34.72 20.46 -8.52
C ARG A 612 35.86 19.51 -8.13
N TYR A 613 35.55 18.25 -7.83
CA TYR A 613 36.51 17.21 -7.48
C TYR A 613 37.56 17.04 -8.58
N HIS A 614 37.14 16.82 -9.82
CA HIS A 614 38.05 16.68 -10.97
C HIS A 614 38.91 17.92 -11.21
N ALA A 615 38.34 19.12 -11.03
CA ALA A 615 39.08 20.37 -11.15
C ALA A 615 40.19 20.52 -10.09
N LEU A 616 39.96 20.02 -8.87
CA LEU A 616 40.95 20.00 -7.80
C LEU A 616 42.02 18.93 -8.04
N LYS A 617 41.61 17.72 -8.44
CA LYS A 617 42.52 16.60 -8.77
C LYS A 617 43.48 16.97 -9.89
N LYS A 618 42.97 17.58 -10.97
CA LYS A 618 43.80 18.07 -12.09
C LYS A 618 44.81 19.15 -11.69
N LYS A 619 44.53 19.91 -10.63
CA LYS A 619 45.44 20.93 -10.08
C LYS A 619 46.43 20.37 -9.05
N GLY A 620 46.37 19.06 -8.74
CA GLY A 620 47.18 18.43 -7.69
C GLY A 620 46.87 18.98 -6.30
N ARG A 621 45.63 19.41 -6.07
CA ARG A 621 45.18 19.99 -4.78
C ARG A 621 44.46 18.98 -3.89
N ILE A 622 44.11 17.82 -4.45
CA ILE A 622 43.59 16.62 -3.80
C ILE A 622 44.18 15.41 -4.51
#